data_AF-A0A961GY75-F1
#
_entry.id   AF-A0A961GY75-F1
#
_cell.length_a   1.000
_cell.length_b   1.000
_cell.length_c   1.000
_cell.angle_alpha   90.00
_cell.angle_beta   90.00
_cell.angle_gamma   90.00
#
_symmetry.space_group_name_H-M   'P 1'
#
loop_
_entity.id
_entity.type
_entity.pdbx_description
1 polymer ?
#
loop_
_entity_poly.entity_id
_entity_poly.type
_entity_poly.pdbx_seq_one_letter_code
_entity_poly.pdbx_strand_id
1 'polypeptide(L)' 'MAETFKVPVESITENSSAENIERWDSFGFLQLVTDLEETYNVSFDETELLRMSSYQSIKAILEGKGIEVR' A
#
# COMPACT_ATOMS: atom_id res chain seq x y z
N MET A 1 2.52 -5.61 1.11
CA MET A 1 3.71 -4.73 0.93
C MET A 1 5.02 -5.50 0.86
N ALA A 2 5.51 -6.12 1.94
CA ALA A 2 6.81 -6.82 1.91
C ALA A 2 6.84 -7.95 0.86
N GLU A 3 5.79 -8.79 0.86
CA GLU A 3 5.61 -9.86 -0.13
C GLU A 3 5.43 -9.30 -1.55
N THR A 4 4.54 -8.32 -1.70
CA THR A 4 4.26 -7.60 -2.96
C THR A 4 5.55 -7.08 -3.63
N PHE A 5 6.38 -6.38 -2.86
CA PHE A 5 7.62 -5.76 -3.36
C PHE A 5 8.83 -6.70 -3.30
N LYS A 6 8.65 -7.92 -2.79
CA LYS A 6 9.70 -8.94 -2.61
C LYS A 6 10.91 -8.35 -1.89
N VAL A 7 10.64 -7.66 -0.78
CA VAL A 7 11.64 -7.08 0.12
C VAL A 7 11.48 -7.68 1.52
N PRO A 8 12.53 -7.65 2.37
CA PRO A 8 12.39 -8.08 3.76
C PRO A 8 11.27 -7.32 4.47
N VAL A 9 10.51 -7.98 5.34
CA VAL A 9 9.46 -7.31 6.13
C VAL A 9 10.03 -6.17 6.98
N GLU A 10 11.27 -6.34 7.45
CA GLU A 10 12.04 -5.37 8.23
C GLU A 10 12.35 -4.08 7.46
N SER A 11 12.30 -4.11 6.11
CA SER A 11 12.52 -2.90 5.29
C SER A 11 11.25 -2.10 5.04
N ILE A 12 10.07 -2.63 5.36
CA ILE A 12 8.83 -1.86 5.33
C ILE A 12 8.72 -1.10 6.65
N THR A 13 8.74 0.23 6.55
CA THR A 13 8.71 1.14 7.69
C THR A 13 7.69 2.24 7.46
N GLU A 14 7.44 3.06 8.48
CA GLU A 14 6.62 4.27 8.36
C GLU A 14 7.12 5.25 7.28
N ASN A 15 8.40 5.17 6.90
CA ASN A 15 8.97 6.00 5.84
C ASN A 15 8.87 5.38 4.45
N SER A 16 8.38 4.14 4.32
CA SER A 16 8.29 3.46 3.03
C SER A 16 7.34 4.19 2.07
N SER A 17 7.82 4.45 0.86
CA SER A 17 7.09 5.20 -0.17
C SER A 17 7.45 4.74 -1.57
N ALA A 18 6.67 5.19 -2.56
CA ALA A 18 6.96 4.95 -3.96
C ALA A 18 8.31 5.54 -4.42
N GLU A 19 8.87 6.50 -3.67
CA GLU A 19 10.17 7.10 -3.97
C GLU A 19 11.36 6.24 -3.50
N ASN A 20 11.19 5.47 -2.42
CA ASN A 20 12.29 4.70 -1.81
C ASN A 20 12.16 3.18 -1.97
N ILE A 21 11.03 2.68 -2.46
CA ILE A 21 10.86 1.29 -2.87
C ILE A 21 10.90 1.22 -4.39
N GLU A 22 12.02 0.74 -4.94
CA GLU A 22 12.22 0.61 -6.39
C GLU A 22 11.13 -0.24 -7.08
N ARG A 23 10.63 -1.27 -6.38
CA ARG A 23 9.56 -2.16 -6.87
C ARG A 23 8.17 -1.55 -6.83
N TRP A 24 8.02 -0.33 -6.32
CA TRP A 24 6.75 0.40 -6.31
C TRP A 24 6.56 1.16 -7.64
N ASP A 25 6.77 0.45 -8.75
CA ASP A 25 6.46 0.89 -10.09
C ASP A 25 4.98 0.64 -10.41
N SER A 26 4.56 0.82 -11.66
CA SER A 26 3.17 0.60 -12.07
C SER A 26 2.68 -0.83 -11.80
N PHE A 27 3.52 -1.86 -11.95
CA PHE A 27 3.12 -3.24 -11.74
C PHE A 27 3.05 -3.58 -10.25
N GLY A 28 4.07 -3.19 -9.49
CA GLY A 28 4.08 -3.38 -8.04
C GLY A 28 2.97 -2.61 -7.35
N PHE A 29 2.61 -1.42 -7.86
CA PHE A 29 1.47 -0.66 -7.37
C PHE A 29 0.14 -1.39 -7.59
N LEU A 30 -0.11 -1.92 -8.80
CA LEU A 30 -1.33 -2.68 -9.08
C LEU A 30 -1.44 -3.95 -8.24
N GLN A 31 -0.32 -4.65 -8.02
CA GLN A 31 -0.29 -5.81 -7.14
C GLN A 31 -0.58 -5.41 -5.69
N LEU A 32 0.01 -4.30 -5.20
CA LEU A 32 -0.26 -3.79 -3.87
C LEU A 32 -1.74 -3.49 -3.66
N VAL A 33 -2.35 -2.78 -4.62
CA VAL A 33 -3.78 -2.45 -4.58
C VAL A 33 -4.61 -3.71 -4.51
N THR A 34 -4.37 -4.66 -5.41
CA THR A 34 -5.06 -5.96 -5.44
C THR A 34 -4.93 -6.70 -4.10
N ASP A 35 -3.71 -6.81 -3.58
CA ASP A 35 -3.44 -7.48 -2.31
C ASP A 35 -4.20 -6.82 -1.15
N LEU A 36 -4.27 -5.48 -1.11
CA LEU A 36 -4.99 -4.74 -0.07
C LEU A 36 -6.51 -4.92 -0.19
N GLU A 37 -7.04 -4.87 -1.42
CA GLU A 37 -8.46 -5.08 -1.69
C GLU A 37 -8.90 -6.48 -1.27
N GLU A 38 -8.12 -7.52 -1.62
CA GLU A 38 -8.39 -8.90 -1.22
C GLU A 38 -8.23 -9.14 0.28
N THR A 39 -7.16 -8.60 0.89
CA THR A 39 -6.86 -8.81 2.32
C THR A 39 -7.90 -8.17 3.23
N TYR A 40 -8.32 -6.95 2.90
CA TYR A 40 -9.24 -6.18 3.74
C TYR A 40 -10.67 -6.18 3.21
N ASN A 41 -10.94 -6.86 2.09
CA ASN A 41 -12.24 -6.91 1.43
C ASN A 41 -12.81 -5.51 1.17
N VAL A 42 -11.99 -4.64 0.59
CA VAL A 42 -12.33 -3.26 0.21
C VAL A 42 -12.08 -3.00 -1.26
N SER A 43 -12.54 -1.85 -1.74
CA SER A 43 -12.17 -1.34 -3.06
C SER A 43 -11.70 0.11 -2.94
N PHE A 44 -10.75 0.49 -3.79
CA PHE A 44 -10.22 1.85 -3.86
C PHE A 44 -10.71 2.59 -5.10
N ASP A 45 -11.08 3.86 -4.92
CA ASP A 45 -11.39 4.74 -6.05
C ASP A 45 -10.14 5.39 -6.64
N GLU A 46 -10.27 6.01 -7.82
CA GLU A 46 -9.15 6.68 -8.51
C GLU A 46 -8.47 7.74 -7.64
N THR A 47 -9.21 8.46 -6.80
CA THR A 47 -8.66 9.51 -5.93
C THR A 47 -7.87 8.91 -4.76
N GLU A 48 -8.29 7.76 -4.23
CA GLU A 48 -7.56 6.98 -3.23
C GLU A 48 -6.28 6.40 -3.82
N LEU A 49 -6.36 5.81 -5.02
CA LEU A 49 -5.21 5.28 -5.73
C LEU A 49 -4.15 6.36 -6.00
N LEU A 50 -4.56 7.55 -6.44
CA LEU A 50 -3.64 8.68 -6.67
C LEU A 50 -2.97 9.18 -5.38
N ARG A 51 -3.58 8.96 -4.20
CA ARG A 51 -3.02 9.32 -2.89
C ARG A 51 -2.17 8.21 -2.29
N MET A 52 -2.19 7.00 -2.87
CA MET A 52 -1.52 5.82 -2.35
C MET A 52 -0.02 5.78 -2.74
N SER A 53 0.75 6.74 -2.23
CA SER A 53 2.19 6.92 -2.52
C SER A 53 3.12 6.58 -1.34
N SER A 54 2.59 6.32 -0.15
CA SER A 54 3.39 5.94 1.02
C SER A 54 2.66 4.97 1.93
N TYR A 55 3.41 4.28 2.79
CA TYR A 55 2.86 3.42 3.84
C TYR A 55 1.85 4.20 4.70
N GLN A 56 2.19 5.42 5.10
CA GLN A 56 1.33 6.29 5.89
C GLN A 56 0.04 6.66 5.15
N SER A 57 0.11 6.93 3.84
CA SER A 57 -1.09 7.27 3.08
C SER A 57 -2.00 6.06 2.89
N ILE A 58 -1.43 4.88 2.62
CA ILE A 58 -2.17 3.60 2.59
C ILE A 58 -2.90 3.40 3.92
N LYS A 59 -2.18 3.51 5.04
CA LYS A 59 -2.73 3.35 6.37
C LYS A 59 -3.89 4.31 6.64
N ALA A 60 -3.71 5.59 6.32
CA ALA A 60 -4.76 6.60 6.50
C ALA A 60 -6.00 6.33 5.64
N ILE A 61 -5.85 5.84 4.40
CA ILE A 61 -6.97 5.46 3.54
C ILE A 61 -7.73 4.28 4.15
N LEU A 62 -7.01 3.25 4.61
CA LEU A 62 -7.61 2.07 5.25
C LEU A 62 -8.34 2.44 6.55
N GLU A 63 -7.71 3.24 7.41
CA GLU A 63 -8.34 3.76 8.64
C GLU A 63 -9.59 4.60 8.33
N GLY A 64 -9.55 5.41 7.26
CA GLY A 64 -10.72 6.15 6.78
C GLY A 64 -11.89 5.26 6.34
N LYS A 65 -11.61 4.01 5.93
CA LYS A 65 -12.62 2.98 5.63
C LYS A 65 -13.02 2.15 6.85
N GLY A 66 -12.48 2.44 8.04
CA GLY A 66 -12.76 1.74 9.30
C GLY A 66 -11.91 0.49 9.53
N ILE A 67 -10.79 0.35 8.83
CA ILE A 67 -9.86 -0.77 8.97
C ILE A 67 -8.71 -0.38 9.91
N GLU A 68 -8.49 -1.17 10.95
CA GLU A 68 -7.33 -0.99 11.84
C GLU A 68 -6.12 -1.73 11.28
N VAL A 69 -5.08 -0.99 10.90
CA VAL A 69 -3.81 -1.53 10.38
C VAL A 69 -2.75 -1.39 11.48
N ARG A 70 -2.19 -2.51 11.92
CA ARG A 70 -1.17 -2.59 12.98
C ARG A 70 0.21 -2.90 12.45
#